data_AF-A0A3M2AJG1-F1
#
_entry.id   AF-A0A3M2AJG1-F1
#
_cell.length_a   1.000
_cell.length_b   1.000
_cell.length_c   1.000
_cell.angle_alpha   90.00
_cell.angle_beta   90.00
_cell.angle_gamma   90.00
#
_symmetry.space_group_name_H-M   'P 1'
#
loop_
_entity.id
_entity.type
_entity.pdbx_description
1 polymer ?
#
loop_
_entity_poly.entity_id
_entity_poly.type
_entity_poly.pdbx_seq_one_letter_code
_entity_poly.pdbx_strand_id
1 'polypeptide(L)' 'MDFTRVWLPYLYLYGVGGLFFFASLALVARAGAFSPRRPADRRWFRVLWLGFLWVAGLHAAGNLAALWL' A
#
# COMPACT_ATOMS: atom_id res chain seq x y z
N MET A 1 -22.78 -8.46 -6.42
CA MET A 1 -21.55 -9.16 -5.94
C MET A 1 -21.60 -9.22 -4.42
N ASP A 2 -21.18 -10.33 -3.81
CA ASP A 2 -21.16 -10.48 -2.34
C ASP A 2 -19.83 -10.00 -1.74
N PHE A 3 -19.84 -9.67 -0.44
CA PHE A 3 -18.69 -9.11 0.27
C PHE A 3 -17.43 -9.97 0.14
N THR A 4 -17.57 -11.30 0.17
CA THR A 4 -16.42 -12.23 0.17
C THR A 4 -15.67 -12.22 -1.16
N ARG A 5 -16.31 -11.82 -2.25
CA ARG A 5 -15.66 -11.76 -3.57
C ARG A 5 -15.00 -10.41 -3.86
N VAL A 6 -15.47 -9.35 -3.21
CA VAL A 6 -15.00 -7.97 -3.48
C VAL A 6 -14.07 -7.48 -2.37
N TRP A 7 -14.54 -7.52 -1.12
CA TRP A 7 -13.89 -6.86 0.00
C TRP A 7 -12.93 -7.76 0.75
N LEU A 8 -13.23 -9.06 0.89
CA LEU A 8 -12.32 -9.99 1.56
C LEU A 8 -10.93 -10.08 0.88
N PRO A 9 -10.80 -10.28 -0.45
CA PRO A 9 -9.49 -10.28 -1.11
C PRO A 9 -8.81 -8.91 -1.06
N TYR A 10 -9.59 -7.82 -1.16
CA TYR A 10 -9.06 -6.46 -1.01
C TYR A 10 -8.43 -6.24 0.37
N LEU A 11 -9.15 -6.60 1.44
CA LEU A 11 -8.68 -6.47 2.82
C LEU A 11 -7.48 -7.38 3.09
N TYR A 12 -7.44 -8.58 2.50
CA TYR A 12 -6.29 -9.44 2.59
C TYR A 12 -5.05 -8.80 1.94
N LEU A 13 -5.18 -8.33 0.69
CA LEU A 13 -4.06 -7.76 -0.04
C LEU A 13 -3.53 -6.47 0.61
N TYR A 14 -4.41 -5.51 0.92
CA TYR A 14 -3.97 -4.22 1.45
C TYR A 14 -3.86 -4.17 2.98
N GLY A 15 -4.52 -5.08 3.69
CA GLY A 15 -4.36 -5.26 5.13
C GLY A 15 -3.14 -6.12 5.44
N VAL A 16 -3.21 -7.43 5.15
CA VAL A 16 -2.13 -8.37 5.44
C VAL A 16 -0.90 -8.06 4.58
N GLY A 17 -1.06 -7.90 3.27
CA GLY A 17 0.05 -7.52 2.39
C GLY A 17 0.61 -6.14 2.73
N GLY A 18 -0.24 -5.19 3.15
CA GLY A 18 0.18 -3.88 3.64
C GLY A 18 1.06 -3.96 4.90
N LEU A 19 0.68 -4.79 5.87
CA LEU A 19 1.49 -5.03 7.07
C LEU A 19 2.90 -5.51 6.70
N PHE A 20 3.01 -6.50 5.82
CA PHE A 20 4.31 -7.00 5.37
C PHE A 20 5.10 -5.94 4.59
N PHE A 21 4.45 -5.17 3.72
CA PHE A 21 5.09 -4.11 2.96
C PHE A 21 5.67 -3.02 3.87
N PHE A 22 4.87 -2.48 4.81
CA PHE A 22 5.33 -1.44 5.72
C PHE A 22 6.35 -1.95 6.75
N ALA A 23 6.21 -3.18 7.24
CA ALA A 23 7.22 -3.81 8.07
C ALA A 23 8.56 -3.95 7.34
N SER A 24 8.53 -4.30 6.05
CA SER A 24 9.72 -4.37 5.21
C SER A 24 10.35 -2.99 4.98
N LEU A 25 9.54 -1.96 4.74
CA LEU A 25 10.05 -0.58 4.63
C LEU A 25 10.71 -0.12 5.93
N ALA A 26 10.12 -0.45 7.08
CA ALA A 26 10.73 -0.16 8.38
C ALA A 26 12.05 -0.91 8.58
N LEU A 27 12.13 -2.18 8.17
CA LEU A 27 13.36 -2.97 8.22
C LEU A 27 14.47 -2.38 7.33
N VAL A 28 14.15 -2.05 6.08
CA VAL A 28 15.10 -1.41 5.13
C VAL A 28 15.61 -0.07 5.68
N ALA A 29 14.73 0.71 6.30
CA ALA A 29 15.12 1.96 6.97
C ALA A 29 16.08 1.72 8.14
N ARG A 30 15.83 0.68 8.95
CA ARG A 30 16.70 0.32 10.08
C ARG A 30 18.04 -0.30 9.65
N ALA A 31 18.08 -0.97 8.50
CA ALA A 31 19.29 -1.57 7.94
C ALA A 31 20.26 -0.54 7.34
N GLY A 32 19.92 0.76 7.35
CA GLY A 32 20.76 1.83 6.79
C GLY A 32 20.72 1.93 5.26
N ALA A 33 19.88 1.13 4.59
CA ALA A 33 19.65 1.20 3.15
C ALA A 33 18.85 2.44 2.72
N PHE A 34 18.24 3.14 3.69
CA PHE A 34 17.60 4.44 3.52
C PHE A 34 18.28 5.47 4.42
N SER A 35 18.72 6.59 3.85
CA SER A 35 19.23 7.72 4.61
C SER A 35 18.25 8.90 4.56
N PRO A 36 17.64 9.34 5.68
CA PRO A 36 16.72 10.48 5.68
C PRO A 36 17.39 11.81 5.29
N ARG A 37 18.73 11.86 5.37
CA ARG A 37 19.56 13.00 4.94
C ARG A 37 19.73 13.08 3.43
N ARG A 38 19.58 11.95 2.71
CA ARG A 38 19.65 11.91 1.24
C ARG A 38 18.28 12.28 0.64
N PRO A 39 18.19 13.38 -0.14
CA PRO A 39 16.92 13.83 -0.71
C PRO A 39 16.25 12.80 -1.64
N ALA A 40 17.06 12.02 -2.37
CA ALA A 40 16.59 10.97 -3.27
C ALA A 40 15.90 9.85 -2.47
N ASP A 41 16.56 9.30 -1.45
CA ASP A 41 16.01 8.26 -0.58
C ASP A 41 14.70 8.72 0.05
N ARG A 42 14.63 9.96 0.57
CA ARG A 42 13.41 10.56 1.14
C ARG A 42 12.28 10.73 0.12
N ARG A 43 12.61 10.99 -1.15
CA ARG A 43 11.61 11.04 -2.22
C ARG A 43 11.06 9.64 -2.49
N TRP A 44 11.93 8.65 -2.70
CA TRP A 44 11.51 7.29 -3.02
C TRP A 44 10.75 6.62 -1.89
N PHE A 45 11.15 6.84 -0.63
CA PHE A 45 10.42 6.32 0.52
C PHE A 45 9.01 6.91 0.62
N ARG A 46 8.84 8.21 0.35
CA ARG A 46 7.50 8.82 0.25
C ARG A 46 6.70 8.25 -0.93
N VAL A 47 7.34 8.04 -2.08
CA VAL A 47 6.67 7.44 -3.26
C VAL A 47 6.18 6.02 -2.95
N LEU A 48 6.94 5.22 -2.19
CA LEU A 48 6.52 3.87 -1.80
C LEU A 48 5.30 3.88 -0.88
N TRP A 49 5.28 4.76 0.11
CA TRP A 49 4.13 4.96 1.00
C TRP A 49 2.90 5.46 0.24
N LEU A 50 3.06 6.55 -0.52
CA LEU A 50 1.96 7.15 -1.27
C LEU A 50 1.48 6.23 -2.39
N GLY A 51 2.37 5.51 -3.07
CA GLY A 51 2.03 4.58 -4.14
C GLY A 51 1.19 3.41 -3.64
N PHE A 52 1.52 2.85 -2.48
CA PHE A 52 0.69 1.81 -1.86
C PHE A 52 -0.71 2.32 -1.56
N LEU A 53 -0.83 3.49 -0.90
CA LEU A 53 -2.12 4.08 -0.55
C LEU A 53 -2.93 4.49 -1.79
N TRP A 54 -2.26 5.01 -2.82
CA TRP A 54 -2.87 5.41 -4.08
C TRP A 54 -3.49 4.22 -4.80
N VAL A 55 -2.74 3.12 -4.94
CA VAL A 55 -3.23 1.90 -5.57
C VAL A 55 -4.35 1.26 -4.75
N ALA A 56 -4.24 1.22 -3.42
CA ALA A 56 -5.31 0.75 -2.54
C ALA A 56 -6.60 1.58 -2.72
N GLY A 57 -6.47 2.91 -2.75
CA GLY A 57 -7.59 3.83 -2.98
C GLY A 57 -8.25 3.65 -4.34
N LEU A 58 -7.46 3.57 -5.42
CA LEU A 58 -7.98 3.32 -6.77
C LEU A 58 -8.70 1.97 -6.86
N HIS A 59 -8.17 0.92 -6.25
CA HIS A 59 -8.80 -0.39 -6.25
C HIS A 59 -10.11 -0.37 -5.44
N ALA A 60 -10.13 0.28 -4.27
CA ALA A 60 -11.36 0.46 -3.50
C ALA A 60 -12.42 1.27 -4.30
N ALA A 61 -12.00 2.33 -4.99
CA ALA A 61 -12.87 3.11 -5.86
C ALA A 61 -13.42 2.26 -7.02
N GLY A 62 -12.60 1.40 -7.63
CA GLY A 62 -13.03 0.44 -8.66
C GLY A 62 -14.04 -0.59 -8.13
N ASN A 63 -13.80 -1.13 -6.92
CA ASN A 63 -14.76 -2.02 -6.26
C ASN A 63 -16.09 -1.33 -6.00
N LEU A 64 -16.07 -0.08 -5.52
CA LEU A 64 -17.29 0.70 -5.34
C LEU A 64 -17.98 0.97 -6.68
N ALA A 65 -17.26 1.43 -7.69
CA ALA A 65 -17.80 1.67 -9.02
C ALA A 65 -18.49 0.43 -9.59
N ALA A 66 -17.88 -0.76 -9.44
CA ALA A 66 -18.45 -2.03 -9.89
C ALA A 66 -19.62 -2.56 -9.04
N LEU A 67 -19.89 -1.98 -7.87
CA LEU A 67 -21.07 -2.30 -7.05
C LEU A 67 -22.24 -1.37 -7.36
N TRP A 68 -21.96 -0.15 -7.84
CA TRP A 68 -22.95 0.88 -8.17
C TRP A 68 -23.25 0.99 -9.67
N LEU A 69 -22.45 0.35 -10.53
CA LEU A 69 -22.68 0.10 -11.96
C LEU A 69 -23.02 -1.38 -12.18
#